data_AF-A0AAW6XIX2-F1
#
_entry.id   AF-A0AAW6XIX2-F1
#
_cell.length_a   1.000
_cell.length_b   1.000
_cell.length_c   1.000
_cell.angle_alpha   90.00
_cell.angle_beta   90.00
_cell.angle_gamma   90.00
#
_symmetry.space_group_name_H-M   'P 1'
#
loop_
_entity.id
_entity.type
_entity.pdbx_description
1 polymer ?
#
loop_
_entity_poly.entity_id
_entity_poly.type
_entity_poly.pdbx_seq_one_letter_code
_entity_poly.pdbx_strand_id
1 'polypeptide(L)'
;MNKLRKLRQNKNLTLNQLSNQLSKNGFNITSDALAKYERGNREPKLETWQKLANFFGVSVGYLQGIEPNYLDISNNTKWTILDVLNSNYFDGLDVDNPRSNEQFSILSNKVNKLIEFMKLKKYPIDFYPSKMINDLEFELIETVENYWKNNFSFLFQDSRLIELANKHLEVEQKYYETQIAEKKFDEYCKKINFLEKQMSTSIIDDINKYLQENYASNVGKKAFKLIEKKLNAEYSDFVTNILTAKTSNDIEKVFFTYEDNLDSLSSDIKKKKIFDNIKDS
;
A
#
# COMPACT_ATOMS: atom_id res chain seq x y z
N MET A 1 -12.44 -13.53 10.41
CA MET A 1 -13.59 -14.48 10.35
C MET A 1 -13.82 -14.85 8.89
N ASN A 2 -13.96 -16.14 8.57
CA ASN A 2 -14.12 -16.61 7.18
C ASN A 2 -15.47 -16.19 6.57
N LYS A 3 -15.59 -16.28 5.24
CA LYS A 3 -16.76 -15.84 4.47
C LYS A 3 -17.75 -16.96 4.13
N LEU A 4 -17.53 -18.18 4.63
CA LEU A 4 -18.35 -19.36 4.30
C LEU A 4 -19.84 -19.15 4.59
N ARG A 5 -20.16 -18.63 5.79
CA ARG A 5 -21.54 -18.33 6.19
C ARG A 5 -22.20 -17.30 5.28
N LYS A 6 -21.48 -16.23 4.96
CA LYS A 6 -21.95 -15.15 4.07
C LYS A 6 -22.27 -15.72 2.69
N LEU A 7 -21.36 -16.48 2.11
CA LEU A 7 -21.51 -17.09 0.78
C LEU A 7 -22.67 -18.09 0.72
N ARG A 8 -22.84 -18.92 1.75
CA ARG A 8 -23.98 -19.82 1.87
C ARG A 8 -25.31 -19.07 1.92
N GLN A 9 -25.38 -18.02 2.76
CA GLN A 9 -26.58 -17.19 2.91
C GLN A 9 -26.92 -16.43 1.63
N ASN A 10 -25.93 -15.91 0.90
CA ASN A 10 -26.14 -15.25 -0.40
C ASN A 10 -26.75 -16.19 -1.45
N LYS A 11 -26.48 -17.50 -1.37
CA LYS A 11 -27.14 -18.52 -2.20
C LYS A 11 -28.49 -19.00 -1.63
N ASN A 12 -28.96 -18.43 -0.53
CA ASN A 12 -30.18 -18.83 0.18
C ASN A 12 -30.21 -20.31 0.60
N LEU A 13 -29.04 -20.87 0.96
CA LEU A 13 -28.92 -22.28 1.35
C LEU A 13 -28.89 -22.45 2.87
N THR A 14 -29.61 -23.46 3.37
CA THR A 14 -29.37 -24.03 4.70
C THR A 14 -28.07 -24.86 4.70
N LEU A 15 -27.52 -25.17 5.88
CA LEU A 15 -26.34 -26.03 6.00
C LEU A 15 -26.57 -27.43 5.41
N ASN A 16 -27.78 -27.99 5.59
CA ASN A 16 -28.16 -29.27 5.01
C ASN A 16 -28.24 -29.21 3.48
N GLN A 17 -28.81 -28.13 2.92
CA GLN A 17 -28.86 -27.94 1.47
C GLN A 17 -27.46 -27.77 0.87
N LEU A 18 -26.57 -27.00 1.52
CA LEU A 18 -25.19 -26.86 1.08
C LEU A 18 -24.46 -28.21 1.10
N SER A 19 -24.55 -28.95 2.20
CA SER A 19 -24.00 -30.31 2.34
C SER A 19 -24.47 -31.24 1.22
N ASN A 20 -25.78 -31.25 0.93
CA ASN A 20 -26.37 -32.06 -0.14
C ASN A 20 -25.87 -31.64 -1.53
N GLN A 21 -25.73 -30.32 -1.80
CA GLN A 21 -25.23 -29.85 -3.09
C GLN A 21 -23.74 -30.17 -3.30
N LEU A 22 -22.91 -30.03 -2.26
CA LEU A 22 -21.49 -30.40 -2.33
C LEU A 22 -21.33 -31.91 -2.57
N SER A 23 -22.17 -32.73 -1.92
CA SER A 23 -22.16 -34.19 -2.08
C SER A 23 -22.51 -34.61 -3.51
N LYS A 24 -23.44 -33.92 -4.19
CA LYS A 24 -23.75 -34.13 -5.62
C LYS A 24 -22.55 -33.89 -6.54
N ASN A 25 -21.59 -33.07 -6.11
CA ASN A 25 -20.35 -32.79 -6.85
C ASN A 25 -19.18 -33.66 -6.37
N GLY A 26 -19.46 -34.79 -5.72
CA GLY A 26 -18.44 -35.73 -5.22
C GLY A 26 -17.69 -35.25 -3.97
N PHE A 27 -18.16 -34.18 -3.32
CA PHE A 27 -17.55 -33.63 -2.11
C PHE A 27 -18.47 -33.83 -0.89
N ASN A 28 -18.33 -34.98 -0.24
CA ASN A 28 -19.12 -35.34 0.92
C ASN A 28 -18.64 -34.60 2.18
N ILE A 29 -19.48 -33.73 2.72
CA ILE A 29 -19.25 -33.00 3.97
C ILE A 29 -20.55 -32.85 4.74
N THR A 30 -20.53 -33.05 6.05
CA THR A 30 -21.75 -32.95 6.88
C THR A 30 -22.10 -31.49 7.20
N SER A 31 -23.38 -31.23 7.45
CA SER A 31 -23.85 -29.91 7.89
C SER A 31 -23.24 -29.47 9.22
N ASP A 32 -22.97 -30.40 10.14
CA ASP A 32 -22.26 -30.13 11.40
C ASP A 32 -20.80 -29.70 11.16
N ALA A 33 -20.09 -30.34 10.23
CA ALA A 33 -18.74 -29.92 9.86
C ALA A 33 -18.73 -28.49 9.28
N LEU A 34 -19.66 -28.19 8.37
CA LEU A 34 -19.85 -26.85 7.82
C LEU A 34 -20.17 -25.83 8.93
N ALA A 35 -21.04 -26.16 9.89
CA ALA A 35 -21.38 -25.28 11.01
C ALA A 35 -20.18 -24.98 11.92
N LYS A 36 -19.29 -25.95 12.12
CA LYS A 36 -18.04 -25.76 12.87
C LYS A 36 -17.06 -24.87 12.10
N TYR A 37 -16.97 -25.04 10.79
CA TYR A 37 -16.16 -24.17 9.92
C TYR A 37 -16.67 -22.73 9.90
N GLU A 38 -17.98 -22.51 9.74
CA GLU A 38 -18.56 -21.15 9.73
C GLU A 38 -18.35 -20.38 11.03
N ARG A 39 -18.33 -21.09 12.16
CA ARG A 39 -18.07 -20.49 13.48
C ARG A 39 -16.58 -20.31 13.79
N GLY A 40 -15.69 -20.92 13.00
CA GLY A 40 -14.26 -20.94 13.27
C GLY A 40 -13.85 -21.94 14.38
N ASN A 41 -14.77 -22.82 14.81
CA ASN A 41 -14.49 -23.83 15.84
C ASN A 41 -13.60 -24.97 15.32
N ARG A 42 -13.49 -25.09 13.99
CA ARG A 42 -12.63 -26.06 13.31
C ARG A 42 -12.11 -25.41 12.04
N GLU A 43 -10.84 -25.64 11.73
CA GLU A 43 -10.23 -25.19 10.49
C GLU A 43 -10.33 -26.29 9.41
N PRO A 44 -10.81 -25.99 8.19
CA PRO A 44 -10.75 -26.90 7.06
C PRO A 44 -9.30 -27.19 6.62
N LYS A 45 -9.07 -28.37 6.04
CA LYS A 45 -7.81 -28.63 5.32
C LYS A 45 -7.79 -27.83 4.01
N LEU A 46 -6.60 -27.58 3.45
CA LEU A 46 -6.43 -26.86 2.19
C LEU A 46 -7.28 -27.45 1.05
N GLU A 47 -7.31 -28.78 0.92
CA GLU A 47 -8.15 -29.45 -0.09
C GLU A 47 -9.65 -29.14 0.08
N THR A 48 -10.12 -29.08 1.33
CA THR A 48 -11.49 -28.70 1.65
C THR A 48 -11.75 -27.22 1.32
N TRP A 49 -10.80 -26.34 1.64
CA TRP A 49 -10.88 -24.93 1.26
C TRP A 49 -11.01 -24.77 -0.24
N GLN A 50 -10.19 -25.48 -1.03
CA GLN A 50 -10.25 -25.42 -2.49
C GLN A 50 -11.59 -25.91 -3.04
N LYS A 51 -12.12 -27.03 -2.53
CA LYS A 51 -13.43 -27.56 -2.98
C LYS A 51 -14.58 -26.61 -2.67
N LEU A 52 -14.57 -26.00 -1.49
CA LEU A 52 -15.57 -24.99 -1.11
C LEU A 52 -15.44 -23.73 -1.99
N ALA A 53 -14.22 -23.23 -2.19
CA ALA A 53 -13.94 -22.06 -3.03
C ALA A 53 -14.43 -22.27 -4.47
N ASN A 54 -14.13 -23.43 -5.05
CA ASN A 54 -14.60 -23.83 -6.38
C ASN A 54 -16.14 -23.88 -6.46
N PHE A 55 -16.82 -24.42 -5.44
CA PHE A 55 -18.28 -24.46 -5.40
C PHE A 55 -18.93 -23.06 -5.36
N PHE A 56 -18.30 -22.11 -4.66
CA PHE A 56 -18.78 -20.73 -4.59
C PHE A 56 -18.31 -19.86 -5.76
N GLY A 57 -17.33 -20.31 -6.54
CA GLY A 57 -16.74 -19.54 -7.64
C GLY A 57 -15.90 -18.36 -7.15
N VAL A 58 -15.16 -18.54 -6.05
CA VAL A 58 -14.32 -17.49 -5.42
C VAL A 58 -12.91 -18.03 -5.13
N SER A 59 -11.96 -17.14 -4.82
CA SER A 59 -10.62 -17.57 -4.37
C SER A 59 -10.67 -18.21 -2.98
N VAL A 60 -9.69 -19.08 -2.68
CA VAL A 60 -9.52 -19.65 -1.33
C VAL A 60 -9.28 -18.54 -0.30
N GLY A 61 -8.45 -17.55 -0.63
CA GLY A 61 -8.16 -16.44 0.28
C GLY A 61 -9.40 -15.59 0.59
N TYR A 62 -10.27 -15.33 -0.41
CA TYR A 62 -11.53 -14.63 -0.17
C TYR A 62 -12.46 -15.45 0.73
N LEU A 63 -12.57 -16.76 0.46
CA LEU A 63 -13.39 -17.66 1.27
C LEU A 63 -12.90 -17.71 2.74
N GLN A 64 -11.58 -17.74 2.94
CA GLN A 64 -10.93 -17.67 4.26
C GLN A 64 -11.07 -16.28 4.91
N GLY A 65 -11.40 -15.25 4.12
CA GLY A 65 -11.52 -13.87 4.56
C GLY A 65 -10.18 -13.17 4.78
N ILE A 66 -9.11 -13.66 4.13
CA ILE A 66 -7.77 -13.06 4.13
C ILE A 66 -7.52 -12.19 2.90
N GLU A 67 -8.32 -12.36 1.84
CA GLU A 67 -8.29 -11.53 0.63
C GLU A 67 -9.61 -10.75 0.49
N PRO A 68 -9.58 -9.54 -0.12
CA PRO A 68 -10.78 -8.81 -0.53
C PRO A 68 -11.53 -9.53 -1.66
N ASN A 69 -12.75 -9.07 -1.96
CA ASN A 69 -13.49 -9.58 -3.11
C ASN A 69 -12.91 -9.00 -4.41
N TYR A 70 -12.04 -9.75 -5.08
CA TYR A 70 -11.48 -9.31 -6.36
C TYR A 70 -12.47 -9.36 -7.53
N LEU A 71 -13.73 -9.72 -7.31
CA LEU A 71 -14.76 -9.74 -8.37
C LEU A 71 -15.53 -8.41 -8.48
N ASP A 72 -15.30 -7.46 -7.58
CA ASP A 72 -15.96 -6.16 -7.67
C ASP A 72 -15.37 -5.35 -8.83
N ILE A 73 -16.21 -4.92 -9.78
CA ILE A 73 -15.78 -4.18 -10.96
C ILE A 73 -15.83 -2.68 -10.68
N SER A 74 -14.66 -2.04 -10.61
CA SER A 74 -14.52 -0.58 -10.53
C SER A 74 -14.17 0.02 -11.91
N ASN A 75 -14.14 1.36 -12.01
CA ASN A 75 -13.61 2.03 -13.21
C ASN A 75 -12.13 1.70 -13.43
N ASN A 76 -11.33 1.63 -12.37
CA ASN A 76 -9.91 1.26 -12.46
C ASN A 76 -9.76 -0.18 -12.96
N THR A 77 -10.61 -1.11 -12.50
CA THR A 77 -10.62 -2.50 -13.00
C THR A 77 -10.83 -2.55 -14.51
N LYS A 78 -11.80 -1.78 -15.02
CA LYS A 78 -12.07 -1.69 -16.46
C LYS A 78 -10.90 -1.06 -17.20
N TRP A 79 -10.39 0.05 -16.68
CA TRP A 79 -9.26 0.76 -17.27
C TRP A 79 -8.03 -0.14 -17.37
N THR A 80 -7.63 -0.85 -16.30
CA THR A 80 -6.50 -1.79 -16.30
C THR A 80 -6.68 -2.90 -17.34
N ILE A 81 -7.88 -3.47 -17.48
CA ILE A 81 -8.15 -4.49 -18.51
C ILE A 81 -7.95 -3.91 -19.92
N LEU A 82 -8.45 -2.70 -20.17
CA LEU A 82 -8.31 -2.04 -21.47
C LEU A 82 -6.86 -1.61 -21.75
N ASP A 83 -6.14 -1.15 -20.74
CA ASP A 83 -4.76 -0.70 -20.85
C ASP A 83 -3.81 -1.87 -21.17
N VAL A 84 -4.01 -3.00 -20.49
CA VAL A 84 -3.29 -4.25 -20.79
C VAL A 84 -3.64 -4.72 -22.20
N LEU A 85 -4.91 -4.70 -22.60
CA LEU A 85 -5.30 -5.05 -23.97
C LEU A 85 -4.61 -4.15 -25.00
N ASN A 86 -4.60 -2.84 -24.75
CA ASN A 86 -4.03 -1.84 -25.64
C ASN A 86 -2.52 -2.03 -25.79
N SER A 87 -1.81 -2.10 -24.67
CA SER A 87 -0.37 -2.31 -24.63
C SER A 87 0.05 -3.60 -25.35
N ASN A 88 -0.66 -4.71 -25.11
CA ASN A 88 -0.35 -5.99 -25.75
C ASN A 88 -0.84 -6.07 -27.21
N TYR A 89 -1.82 -5.26 -27.61
CA TYR A 89 -2.24 -5.13 -28.99
C TYR A 89 -1.17 -4.42 -29.84
N PHE A 90 -0.41 -3.51 -29.24
CA PHE A 90 0.67 -2.81 -29.92
C PHE A 90 2.06 -3.40 -29.63
N ASP A 91 2.15 -4.42 -28.78
CA ASP A 91 3.38 -5.16 -28.52
C ASP A 91 3.89 -5.84 -29.79
N GLY A 92 5.19 -5.68 -30.06
CA GLY A 92 5.84 -6.20 -31.27
C GLY A 92 5.58 -5.40 -32.55
N LEU A 93 5.03 -4.18 -32.49
CA LEU A 93 4.97 -3.30 -33.66
C LEU A 93 6.38 -3.00 -34.19
N ASP A 94 6.55 -3.16 -35.51
CA ASP A 94 7.79 -2.85 -36.20
C ASP A 94 8.04 -1.33 -36.21
N VAL A 95 9.18 -0.93 -35.65
CA VAL A 95 9.65 0.46 -35.57
C VAL A 95 9.80 1.08 -36.96
N ASP A 96 10.17 0.28 -37.96
CA ASP A 96 10.42 0.74 -39.32
C ASP A 96 9.14 0.76 -40.16
N ASN A 97 8.10 0.05 -39.75
CA ASN A 97 6.83 0.00 -40.49
C ASN A 97 5.61 -0.29 -39.58
N PRO A 98 5.16 0.70 -38.78
CA PRO A 98 4.06 0.54 -37.83
C PRO A 98 2.69 0.28 -38.48
N ARG A 99 2.60 0.29 -39.83
CA ARG A 99 1.39 0.00 -40.60
C ARG A 99 1.44 -1.34 -41.35
N SER A 100 2.52 -2.10 -41.25
CA SER A 100 2.59 -3.42 -41.89
C SER A 100 1.80 -4.46 -41.10
N ASN A 101 0.89 -5.14 -41.78
CA ASN A 101 0.05 -6.21 -41.18
C ASN A 101 0.84 -7.51 -40.91
N GLU A 102 2.12 -7.60 -41.27
CA GLU A 102 2.87 -8.85 -41.28
C GLU A 102 3.45 -9.27 -39.91
N GLN A 103 3.50 -8.38 -38.91
CA GLN A 103 4.19 -8.66 -37.64
C GLN A 103 3.41 -8.25 -36.38
N PHE A 104 2.09 -8.34 -36.42
CA PHE A 104 1.28 -8.22 -35.22
C PHE A 104 1.57 -9.38 -34.24
N SER A 105 1.62 -9.11 -32.93
CA SER A 105 1.70 -10.17 -31.91
C SER A 105 0.56 -11.19 -32.11
N ILE A 106 0.73 -12.39 -31.52
CA ILE A 106 -0.33 -13.42 -31.55
C ILE A 106 -1.66 -12.86 -31.03
N LEU A 107 -1.61 -11.92 -30.07
CA LEU A 107 -2.81 -11.27 -29.55
C LEU A 107 -3.42 -10.32 -30.60
N SER A 108 -2.62 -9.42 -31.16
CA SER A 108 -3.10 -8.41 -32.11
C SER A 108 -3.73 -9.05 -33.34
N ASN A 109 -3.14 -10.14 -33.84
CA ASN A 109 -3.73 -10.95 -34.92
C ASN A 109 -5.09 -11.55 -34.55
N LYS A 110 -5.26 -12.05 -33.32
CA LYS A 110 -6.54 -12.58 -32.83
C LYS A 110 -7.58 -11.47 -32.68
N VAL A 111 -7.16 -10.31 -32.17
CA VAL A 111 -8.02 -9.13 -32.02
C VAL A 111 -8.47 -8.62 -33.39
N ASN A 112 -7.57 -8.52 -34.38
CA ASN A 112 -7.90 -8.10 -35.74
C ASN A 112 -8.92 -9.04 -36.40
N LYS A 113 -8.74 -10.35 -36.26
CA LYS A 113 -9.75 -11.33 -36.72
C LYS A 113 -11.11 -11.12 -36.05
N LEU A 114 -11.13 -10.76 -34.77
CA LEU A 114 -12.38 -10.46 -34.07
C LEU A 114 -12.99 -9.15 -34.57
N ILE A 115 -12.21 -8.10 -34.81
CA ILE A 115 -12.63 -6.83 -35.40
C ILE A 115 -13.27 -7.06 -36.78
N GLU A 116 -12.62 -7.87 -37.63
CA GLU A 116 -13.14 -8.26 -38.94
C GLU A 116 -14.46 -9.04 -38.82
N PHE A 117 -14.52 -10.02 -37.91
CA PHE A 117 -15.73 -10.79 -37.64
C PHE A 117 -16.89 -9.90 -37.17
N MET A 118 -16.61 -8.92 -36.31
CA MET A 118 -17.56 -7.90 -35.84
C MET A 118 -17.89 -6.85 -36.92
N LYS A 119 -17.21 -6.88 -38.08
CA LYS A 119 -17.37 -5.94 -39.20
C LYS A 119 -17.15 -4.47 -38.81
N LEU A 120 -16.20 -4.23 -37.91
CA LEU A 120 -15.81 -2.87 -37.54
C LEU A 120 -15.00 -2.23 -38.66
N LYS A 121 -15.23 -0.94 -38.91
CA LYS A 121 -14.62 -0.21 -40.03
C LYS A 121 -13.23 0.35 -39.72
N LYS A 122 -12.85 0.39 -38.45
CA LYS A 122 -11.61 1.01 -37.96
C LYS A 122 -10.92 0.06 -37.00
N TYR A 123 -9.59 0.13 -37.00
CA TYR A 123 -8.71 -0.52 -36.05
C TYR A 123 -8.28 0.48 -34.96
N PRO A 124 -7.79 0.00 -33.81
CA PRO A 124 -7.30 0.87 -32.73
C PRO A 124 -6.27 1.91 -33.20
N ILE A 125 -5.36 1.52 -34.10
CA ILE A 125 -4.32 2.40 -34.63
C ILE A 125 -4.88 3.62 -35.37
N ASP A 126 -6.08 3.51 -35.95
CA ASP A 126 -6.73 4.58 -36.73
C ASP A 126 -7.20 5.76 -35.86
N PHE A 127 -7.17 5.59 -34.53
CA PHE A 127 -7.56 6.62 -33.57
C PHE A 127 -6.37 7.40 -32.99
N TYR A 128 -5.12 6.98 -33.28
CA TYR A 128 -3.93 7.68 -32.84
C TYR A 128 -3.52 8.80 -33.81
N PRO A 129 -3.06 9.96 -33.30
CA PRO A 129 -2.41 10.98 -34.12
C PRO A 129 -1.19 10.42 -34.85
N SER A 130 -0.94 10.87 -36.09
CA SER A 130 0.20 10.41 -36.88
C SER A 130 1.55 10.60 -36.17
N LYS A 131 1.67 11.65 -35.35
CA LYS A 131 2.88 11.87 -34.55
C LYS A 131 3.12 10.73 -33.55
N MET A 132 2.11 10.37 -32.76
CA MET A 132 2.21 9.28 -31.78
C MET A 132 2.52 7.94 -32.44
N ILE A 133 1.93 7.68 -33.63
CA ILE A 133 2.24 6.48 -34.41
C ILE A 133 3.72 6.45 -34.83
N ASN A 134 4.25 7.59 -35.29
CA ASN A 134 5.66 7.69 -35.71
C ASN A 134 6.63 7.56 -34.52
N ASP A 135 6.22 8.08 -33.35
CA ASP A 135 7.00 8.03 -32.11
C ASP A 135 6.80 6.70 -31.35
N LEU A 136 5.96 5.80 -31.88
CA LEU A 136 5.55 4.52 -31.28
C LEU A 136 4.95 4.66 -29.87
N GLU A 137 4.29 5.79 -29.62
CA GLU A 137 3.63 6.09 -28.36
C GLU A 137 2.18 5.58 -28.39
N PHE A 138 1.96 4.39 -27.84
CA PHE A 138 0.66 3.74 -27.80
C PHE A 138 0.07 3.65 -26.39
N GLU A 139 0.16 4.73 -25.62
CA GLU A 139 -0.57 4.84 -24.36
C GLU A 139 -2.09 4.81 -24.59
N LEU A 140 -2.86 4.35 -23.60
CA LEU A 140 -4.32 4.28 -23.72
C LEU A 140 -4.95 5.68 -23.67
N ILE A 141 -5.14 6.28 -24.84
CA ILE A 141 -5.82 7.57 -25.00
C ILE A 141 -7.35 7.41 -24.96
N GLU A 142 -8.07 8.48 -24.59
CA GLU A 142 -9.53 8.47 -24.40
C GLU A 142 -10.32 7.95 -25.62
N THR A 143 -9.91 8.31 -26.84
CA THR A 143 -10.58 7.85 -28.07
C THR A 143 -10.47 6.34 -28.25
N VAL A 144 -9.33 5.76 -27.90
CA VAL A 144 -9.03 4.34 -28.00
C VAL A 144 -9.66 3.57 -26.83
N GLU A 145 -9.65 4.14 -25.62
CA GLU A 145 -10.41 3.61 -24.48
C GLU A 145 -11.89 3.47 -24.84
N ASN A 146 -12.49 4.52 -25.39
CA ASN A 146 -13.88 4.49 -25.83
C ASN A 146 -14.13 3.45 -26.92
N TYR A 147 -13.21 3.31 -27.89
CA TYR A 147 -13.27 2.26 -28.90
C TYR A 147 -13.28 0.87 -28.27
N TRP A 148 -12.33 0.58 -27.36
CA TRP A 148 -12.26 -0.71 -26.68
C TRP A 148 -13.49 -0.97 -25.82
N LYS A 149 -13.92 0.00 -25.02
CA LYS A 149 -15.06 -0.11 -24.13
C LYS A 149 -16.36 -0.41 -24.88
N ASN A 150 -16.57 0.21 -26.04
CA ASN A 150 -17.79 0.02 -26.82
C ASN A 150 -17.82 -1.34 -27.54
N ASN A 151 -16.68 -1.81 -28.04
CA ASN A 151 -16.63 -3.01 -28.88
C ASN A 151 -16.20 -4.29 -28.13
N PHE A 152 -15.51 -4.16 -26.99
CA PHE A 152 -14.91 -5.25 -26.21
C PHE A 152 -15.40 -5.28 -24.75
N SER A 153 -16.58 -4.72 -24.48
CA SER A 153 -17.19 -4.71 -23.14
C SER A 153 -17.40 -6.12 -22.54
N PHE A 154 -17.43 -7.16 -23.37
CA PHE A 154 -17.52 -8.56 -22.92
C PHE A 154 -16.32 -8.97 -22.03
N LEU A 155 -15.17 -8.30 -22.16
CA LEU A 155 -14.00 -8.55 -21.30
C LEU A 155 -14.31 -8.26 -19.82
N PHE A 156 -15.25 -7.35 -19.54
CA PHE A 156 -15.71 -7.03 -18.18
C PHE A 156 -16.68 -8.07 -17.62
N GLN A 157 -16.92 -9.17 -18.33
CA GLN A 157 -17.74 -10.29 -17.86
C GLN A 157 -16.89 -11.52 -17.50
N ASP A 158 -15.60 -11.54 -17.86
CA ASP A 158 -14.71 -12.65 -17.51
C ASP A 158 -14.17 -12.47 -16.08
N SER A 159 -14.63 -13.31 -15.16
CA SER A 159 -14.26 -13.26 -13.74
C SER A 159 -12.76 -13.40 -13.51
N ARG A 160 -12.03 -14.12 -14.39
CA ARG A 160 -10.58 -14.31 -14.25
C ARG A 160 -9.84 -13.03 -14.61
N LEU A 161 -10.27 -12.32 -15.66
CA LEU A 161 -9.69 -11.03 -16.04
C LEU A 161 -9.93 -9.98 -14.95
N ILE A 162 -11.16 -9.93 -14.43
CA ILE A 162 -11.53 -9.03 -13.32
C ILE A 162 -10.65 -9.31 -12.09
N GLU A 163 -10.51 -10.57 -11.71
CA GLU A 163 -9.69 -10.97 -10.57
C GLU A 163 -8.21 -10.59 -10.76
N LEU A 164 -7.64 -10.85 -11.95
CA LEU A 164 -6.24 -10.50 -12.26
C LEU A 164 -6.01 -8.99 -12.23
N ALA A 165 -6.91 -8.20 -12.83
CA ALA A 165 -6.81 -6.73 -12.83
C ALA A 165 -6.88 -6.16 -11.41
N ASN A 166 -7.81 -6.64 -10.58
CA ASN A 166 -7.94 -6.16 -9.22
C ASN A 166 -6.77 -6.58 -8.31
N LYS A 167 -6.18 -7.76 -8.53
CA LYS A 167 -4.94 -8.16 -7.84
C LYS A 167 -3.77 -7.25 -8.21
N HIS A 168 -3.64 -6.89 -9.48
CA HIS A 168 -2.60 -5.96 -9.93
C HIS A 168 -2.76 -4.58 -9.26
N LEU A 169 -3.97 -4.03 -9.25
CA LEU A 169 -4.27 -2.75 -8.61
C LEU A 169 -3.94 -2.73 -7.10
N GLU A 170 -4.20 -3.84 -6.39
CA GLU A 170 -3.83 -3.92 -4.96
C GLU A 170 -2.31 -3.90 -4.76
N VAL A 171 -1.55 -4.58 -5.62
CA VAL A 171 -0.08 -4.59 -5.55
C VAL A 171 0.48 -3.20 -5.85
N GLU A 172 -0.03 -2.51 -6.88
CA GLU A 172 0.38 -1.14 -7.20
C GLU A 172 0.07 -0.17 -6.06
N GLN A 173 -1.11 -0.28 -5.46
CA GLN A 173 -1.49 0.56 -4.32
C GLN A 173 -0.53 0.35 -3.13
N LYS A 174 -0.22 -0.90 -2.79
CA LYS A 174 0.73 -1.22 -1.70
C LYS A 174 2.14 -0.69 -1.99
N TYR A 175 2.58 -0.80 -3.25
CA TYR A 175 3.87 -0.29 -3.68
C TYR A 175 3.95 1.24 -3.53
N TYR A 176 2.91 1.96 -3.96
CA TYR A 176 2.82 3.41 -3.83
C TYR A 176 2.79 3.88 -2.36
N GLU A 177 2.02 3.20 -1.51
CA GLU A 177 1.97 3.47 -0.07
C GLU A 177 3.35 3.27 0.60
N THR A 178 4.11 2.27 0.15
CA THR A 178 5.47 1.99 0.64
C THR A 178 6.44 3.11 0.26
N GLN A 179 6.43 3.55 -1.00
CA GLN A 179 7.30 4.65 -1.45
C GLN A 179 7.00 5.99 -0.75
N ILE A 180 5.74 6.29 -0.46
CA ILE A 180 5.38 7.47 0.35
C ILE A 180 5.94 7.34 1.76
N ALA A 181 5.86 6.16 2.37
CA ALA A 181 6.38 5.92 3.71
C ALA A 181 7.91 6.10 3.76
N GLU A 182 8.64 5.57 2.76
CA GLU A 182 10.10 5.74 2.64
C GLU A 182 10.50 7.21 2.44
N LYS A 183 9.80 7.93 1.55
CA LYS A 183 10.07 9.36 1.33
C LYS A 183 9.82 10.22 2.57
N LYS A 184 8.76 9.92 3.32
CA LYS A 184 8.48 10.59 4.61
C LYS A 184 9.55 10.25 5.65
N PHE A 185 9.97 9.00 5.74
CA PHE A 185 11.04 8.58 6.64
C PHE A 185 12.35 9.35 6.38
N ASP A 186 12.76 9.47 5.11
CA ASP A 186 13.93 10.26 4.72
C ASP A 186 13.82 11.74 5.08
N GLU A 187 12.62 12.33 4.94
CA GLU A 187 12.35 13.72 5.34
C GLU A 187 12.48 13.90 6.86
N TYR A 188 11.94 12.97 7.64
CA TYR A 188 12.09 12.97 9.10
C TYR A 188 13.56 12.79 9.52
N CYS A 189 14.31 11.90 8.89
CA CYS A 189 15.75 11.73 9.15
C CYS A 189 16.55 13.01 8.87
N LYS A 190 16.22 13.75 7.81
CA LYS A 190 16.84 15.06 7.53
C LYS A 190 16.49 16.09 8.60
N LYS A 191 15.25 16.10 9.07
CA LYS A 191 14.80 16.99 10.16
C LYS A 191 15.50 16.67 11.49
N ILE A 192 15.70 15.38 11.82
CA ILE A 192 16.51 14.93 12.98
C ILE A 192 17.90 15.53 12.92
N ASN A 193 18.62 15.28 11.83
CA ASN A 193 20.00 15.74 11.68
C ASN A 193 20.12 17.27 11.74
N PHE A 194 19.10 17.99 11.27
CA PHE A 194 19.05 19.45 11.36
C PHE A 194 18.79 19.95 12.78
N LEU A 195 17.82 19.36 13.49
CA LEU A 195 17.48 19.70 14.87
C LEU A 195 18.62 19.40 15.83
N GLU A 196 19.23 18.21 15.71
CA GLU A 196 20.41 17.83 16.49
C GLU A 196 21.53 18.86 16.34
N LYS A 197 21.76 19.35 15.11
CA LYS A 197 22.79 20.35 14.83
C LYS A 197 22.46 21.73 15.41
N GLN A 198 21.22 22.21 15.26
CA GLN A 198 20.79 23.54 15.73
C GLN A 198 20.67 23.61 17.25
N MET A 199 19.97 22.65 17.86
CA MET A 199 19.72 22.65 19.30
C MET A 199 20.99 22.33 20.11
N SER A 200 21.85 21.43 19.62
CA SER A 200 23.17 21.23 20.24
C SER A 200 23.96 22.54 20.26
N THR A 201 23.96 23.31 19.18
CA THR A 201 24.72 24.58 19.12
C THR A 201 24.18 25.60 20.12
N SER A 202 22.86 25.85 20.17
CA SER A 202 22.29 26.82 21.11
C SER A 202 22.46 26.42 22.57
N ILE A 203 22.28 25.14 22.90
CA ILE A 203 22.41 24.66 24.29
C ILE A 203 23.89 24.65 24.70
N ILE A 204 24.80 24.24 23.80
CA ILE A 204 26.25 24.31 24.03
C ILE A 204 26.70 25.75 24.23
N ASP A 205 26.19 26.72 23.47
CA ASP A 205 26.51 28.14 23.63
C ASP A 205 26.03 28.68 24.98
N ASP A 206 24.80 28.36 25.38
CA ASP A 206 24.26 28.72 26.70
C ASP A 206 25.08 28.10 27.84
N ILE A 207 25.49 26.83 27.71
CA ILE A 207 26.37 26.14 28.66
C ILE A 207 27.75 26.79 28.68
N ASN A 208 28.37 27.02 27.53
CA ASN A 208 29.70 27.62 27.42
C ASN A 208 29.73 29.02 28.03
N LYS A 209 28.70 29.83 27.80
CA LYS A 209 28.55 31.14 28.42
C LYS A 209 28.48 31.03 29.95
N TYR A 210 27.64 30.13 30.46
CA TYR A 210 27.53 29.90 31.91
C TYR A 210 28.84 29.38 32.53
N LEU A 211 29.54 28.46 31.85
CA LEU A 211 30.83 27.96 32.28
C LEU A 211 31.87 29.09 32.28
N GLN A 212 31.97 29.91 31.23
CA GLN A 212 32.86 31.08 31.25
C GLN A 212 32.61 32.00 32.46
N GLU A 213 31.35 32.17 32.87
CA GLU A 213 30.97 32.96 34.04
C GLU A 213 31.26 32.25 35.39
N ASN A 214 31.34 30.91 35.45
CA ASN A 214 31.28 30.16 36.73
C ASN A 214 32.22 28.93 36.86
N TYR A 215 33.06 28.61 35.86
CA TYR A 215 33.80 27.33 35.74
C TYR A 215 34.75 27.02 36.91
N ALA A 216 35.27 28.06 37.57
CA ALA A 216 36.17 27.91 38.71
C ALA A 216 35.47 27.41 39.98
N SER A 217 34.13 27.38 40.03
CA SER A 217 33.36 26.97 41.20
C SER A 217 32.99 25.47 41.18
N ASN A 218 32.97 24.84 42.36
CA ASN A 218 32.45 23.47 42.52
C ASN A 218 30.96 23.38 42.13
N VAL A 219 30.21 24.47 42.30
CA VAL A 219 28.80 24.60 41.91
C VAL A 219 28.65 24.49 40.39
N GLY A 220 29.47 25.21 39.62
CA GLY A 220 29.45 25.15 38.15
C GLY A 220 29.74 23.74 37.61
N LYS A 221 30.68 23.01 38.22
CA LYS A 221 30.99 21.61 37.85
C LYS A 221 29.85 20.65 38.17
N LYS A 222 29.20 20.78 39.34
CA LYS A 222 28.02 19.96 39.72
C LYS A 222 26.87 20.24 38.76
N ALA A 223 26.68 21.49 38.37
CA ALA A 223 25.61 21.88 37.48
C ALA A 223 25.79 21.36 36.05
N PHE A 224 27.02 21.41 35.52
CA PHE A 224 27.34 20.84 34.22
C PHE A 224 26.94 19.36 34.13
N LYS A 225 27.32 18.55 35.12
CA LYS A 225 26.96 17.12 35.17
C LYS A 225 25.44 16.90 35.23
N LEU A 226 24.69 17.78 35.89
CA LEU A 226 23.24 17.68 35.96
C LEU A 226 22.58 17.98 34.62
N ILE A 227 23.08 19.00 33.91
CA ILE A 227 22.60 19.37 32.57
C ILE A 227 22.92 18.24 31.57
N GLU A 228 24.14 17.73 31.57
CA GLU A 228 24.57 16.59 30.75
C GLU A 228 23.68 15.36 30.98
N LYS A 229 23.41 15.03 32.25
CA LYS A 229 22.52 13.92 32.60
C LYS A 229 21.10 14.11 32.06
N LYS A 230 20.54 15.33 32.15
CA LYS A 230 19.21 15.63 31.63
C LYS A 230 19.17 15.51 30.10
N LEU A 231 20.14 16.09 29.40
CA LEU A 231 20.24 16.00 27.93
C LEU A 231 20.30 14.55 27.45
N ASN A 232 21.12 13.73 28.10
CA ASN A 232 21.25 12.31 27.76
C ASN A 232 19.95 11.53 28.02
N ALA A 233 19.19 11.89 29.07
CA ALA A 233 17.90 11.27 29.34
C ALA A 233 16.86 11.65 28.27
N GLU A 234 16.73 12.94 27.95
CA GLU A 234 15.80 13.42 26.91
C GLU A 234 16.10 12.77 25.54
N TYR A 235 17.38 12.67 25.17
CA TYR A 235 17.78 12.02 23.93
C TYR A 235 17.47 10.50 23.93
N SER A 236 17.74 9.82 25.05
CA SER A 236 17.42 8.40 25.20
C SER A 236 15.91 8.13 25.07
N ASP A 237 15.08 8.99 25.66
CA ASP A 237 13.63 8.90 25.59
C ASP A 237 13.13 9.18 24.17
N PHE A 238 13.68 10.19 23.51
CA PHE A 238 13.41 10.48 22.09
C PHE A 238 13.69 9.28 21.18
N VAL A 239 14.89 8.69 21.27
CA VAL A 239 15.28 7.51 20.47
C VAL A 239 14.34 6.34 20.73
N THR A 240 14.02 6.07 21.99
CA THR A 240 13.11 4.98 22.38
C THR A 240 11.71 5.19 21.81
N ASN A 241 11.19 6.41 21.88
CA ASN A 241 9.87 6.75 21.38
C ASN A 241 9.80 6.73 19.85
N ILE A 242 10.87 7.12 19.15
CA ILE A 242 10.96 6.97 17.69
C ILE A 242 10.96 5.50 17.28
N LEU A 243 11.76 4.65 17.94
CA LEU A 243 11.85 3.22 17.61
C LEU A 243 10.54 2.46 17.86
N THR A 244 9.64 3.00 18.68
CA THR A 244 8.36 2.38 19.03
C THR A 244 7.15 3.00 18.33
N ALA A 245 7.36 4.07 17.55
CA ALA A 245 6.30 4.74 16.78
C ALA A 245 5.77 3.84 15.65
N LYS A 246 4.45 3.80 15.47
CA LYS A 246 3.78 2.90 14.50
C LYS A 246 3.23 3.62 13.28
N THR A 247 3.05 4.93 13.37
CA THR A 247 2.48 5.76 12.30
C THR A 247 3.29 7.04 12.13
N SER A 248 3.15 7.70 10.97
CA SER A 248 3.78 9.00 10.72
C SER A 248 3.35 10.07 11.73
N ASN A 249 2.11 9.99 12.21
CA ASN A 249 1.57 10.91 13.21
C ASN A 249 2.17 10.65 14.61
N ASP A 250 2.51 9.40 14.92
CA ASP A 250 3.22 9.07 16.17
C ASP A 250 4.63 9.65 16.14
N ILE A 251 5.34 9.48 15.02
CA ILE A 251 6.67 10.05 14.79
C ILE A 251 6.63 11.57 14.98
N GLU A 252 5.69 12.25 14.34
CA GLU A 252 5.52 13.71 14.44
C GLU A 252 5.27 14.21 15.87
N LYS A 253 4.47 13.49 16.67
CA LYS A 253 4.27 13.82 18.09
C LYS A 253 5.52 13.65 18.93
N VAL A 254 6.30 12.60 18.69
CA VAL A 254 7.57 12.36 19.38
C VAL A 254 8.54 13.51 19.12
N PHE A 255 8.56 14.03 17.89
CA PHE A 255 9.37 15.20 17.53
C PHE A 255 8.97 16.46 18.30
N PHE A 256 7.70 16.86 18.24
CA PHE A 256 7.26 18.09 18.93
C PHE A 256 7.49 18.00 20.44
N THR A 257 7.31 16.81 21.03
CA THR A 257 7.58 16.60 22.45
C THR A 257 9.07 16.79 22.79
N TYR A 258 9.97 16.26 21.96
CA TYR A 258 11.41 16.41 22.17
C TYR A 258 11.86 17.87 22.01
N GLU A 259 11.32 18.58 21.01
CA GLU A 259 11.57 20.01 20.79
C GLU A 259 11.12 20.85 22.00
N ASP A 260 9.89 20.64 22.48
CA ASP A 260 9.34 21.30 23.66
C ASP A 260 10.19 21.05 24.92
N ASN A 261 10.67 19.82 25.11
CA ASN A 261 11.52 19.46 26.26
C ASN A 261 12.87 20.18 26.22
N LEU A 262 13.50 20.28 25.05
CA LEU A 262 14.77 20.98 24.87
C LEU A 262 14.62 22.49 25.06
N ASP A 263 13.54 23.08 24.56
CA ASP A 263 13.22 24.51 24.78
C ASP A 263 12.98 24.80 26.27
N SER A 264 12.27 23.92 26.96
CA SER A 264 12.09 24.00 28.41
C SER A 264 13.43 23.96 29.14
N LEU A 265 14.33 23.06 28.75
CA LEU A 265 15.65 22.93 29.35
C LEU A 265 16.52 24.18 29.10
N SER A 266 16.55 24.72 27.88
CA SER A 266 17.26 25.98 27.58
C SER A 266 16.71 27.14 28.42
N SER A 267 15.39 27.25 28.55
CA SER A 267 14.75 28.24 29.41
C SER A 267 15.18 28.10 30.88
N ASP A 268 15.24 26.88 31.40
CA ASP A 268 15.65 26.63 32.78
C ASP A 268 17.13 26.96 33.03
N ILE A 269 18.01 26.68 32.06
CA ILE A 269 19.43 27.09 32.09
C ILE A 269 19.53 28.62 32.16
N LYS A 270 18.84 29.33 31.25
CA LYS A 270 18.85 30.81 31.17
C LYS A 270 18.32 31.47 32.45
N LYS A 271 17.24 30.94 33.01
CA LYS A 271 16.61 31.45 34.25
C LYS A 271 17.33 31.02 35.52
N LYS A 272 18.41 30.26 35.40
CA LYS A 272 19.16 29.68 36.52
C LYS A 272 18.36 28.73 37.43
N LYS A 273 17.16 28.30 37.02
CA LYS A 273 16.26 27.42 37.79
C LYS A 273 16.83 26.02 38.03
N ILE A 274 17.64 25.52 37.11
CA ILE A 274 18.33 24.22 37.28
C ILE A 274 19.28 24.27 38.50
N PHE A 275 19.78 25.46 38.86
CA PHE A 275 20.78 25.66 39.89
C PHE A 275 20.19 25.89 41.29
N ASP A 276 18.89 26.26 41.41
CA ASP A 276 18.21 26.43 42.70
C ASP A 276 18.18 25.14 43.54
N ASN A 277 18.33 23.98 42.90
CA ASN A 277 18.35 22.66 43.54
C ASN A 277 19.75 22.20 43.98
N ILE A 278 20.82 22.93 43.64
CA ILE A 278 22.19 22.60 44.01
C ILE A 278 22.47 23.31 45.35
N LYS A 279 21.98 22.76 46.46
CA LYS A 279 22.31 23.28 47.80
C LYS A 279 23.83 23.24 48.00
N ASP A 280 24.38 24.36 48.46
CA ASP A 280 25.79 24.47 48.87
C ASP A 280 26.09 23.46 49.98
N SER A 281 26.79 22.40 49.59
CA SER A 281 27.50 21.47 50.46
C SER A 281 28.96 21.43 50.03
#